data_AF-A0A453H1D2-F1
#
_entry.id   AF-A0A453H1D2-F1
#
_cell.length_a   1.000
_cell.length_b   1.000
_cell.length_c   1.000
_cell.angle_alpha   90.00
_cell.angle_beta   90.00
_cell.angle_gamma   90.00
#
_symmetry.space_group_name_H-M   'P 1'
#
loop_
_entity.id
_entity.type
_entity.pdbx_description
1 polymer ?
#
loop_
_entity_poly.entity_id
_entity_poly.type
_entity_poly.pdbx_seq_one_letter_code
_entity_poly.pdbx_strand_id
1 'polypeptide(L)' 'DEREKVPRGHVPMVTGCGARVVVPVRLLRDPCIAELLDMAAQQYGYGQPGVLRIPCDAGHFRRVVDGALHRAD' A
#
# COMPACT_ATOMS: atom_id res chain seq x y z
N ASP A 1 17.97 -0.95 17.22
CA ASP A 1 17.51 -0.34 15.97
C ASP A 1 16.20 -0.98 15.54
N GLU A 2 15.11 -0.59 16.21
CA GLU A 2 13.77 -1.11 15.94
C GLU A 2 13.16 -0.32 14.79
N ARG A 3 13.64 -0.58 13.55
CA ARG A 3 12.92 -0.21 12.33
C ARG A 3 11.51 -0.79 12.43
N GLU A 4 10.60 0.00 12.99
CA GLU A 4 9.15 -0.15 13.09
C GLU A 4 8.67 -1.51 12.59
N LYS A 5 8.65 -2.49 13.50
CA LYS A 5 8.33 -3.89 13.18
C LYS A 5 6.96 -3.93 12.53
N VAL A 6 6.94 -4.17 11.22
CA VAL A 6 5.69 -4.40 10.48
C VAL A 6 5.05 -5.68 11.04
N PRO A 7 3.80 -5.63 11.54
CA PRO A 7 3.15 -6.82 12.06
C PRO A 7 3.05 -7.90 10.98
N ARG A 8 3.05 -9.17 11.40
CA ARG A 8 2.85 -10.28 10.45
C ARG A 8 1.54 -10.08 9.67
N GLY A 9 1.57 -10.44 8.39
CA GLY A 9 0.42 -10.25 7.51
C GLY A 9 0.17 -8.79 7.11
N HIS A 10 1.16 -7.90 7.23
CA HIS A 10 1.08 -6.53 6.73
C HIS A 10 2.26 -6.21 5.82
N VAL A 11 2.07 -5.25 4.93
CA VAL A 11 3.07 -4.74 4.00
C VAL A 11 3.22 -3.24 4.23
N PRO A 12 4.46 -2.74 4.43
CA PRO A 12 4.68 -1.31 4.45
C PRO A 12 4.61 -0.77 3.02
N MET A 13 3.96 0.37 2.87
CA MET A 13 3.85 1.11 1.62
C MET A 13 4.19 2.58 1.85
N VAL A 14 4.72 3.25 0.83
CA VAL A 14 4.98 4.68 0.83
C VAL A 14 4.17 5.31 -0.29
N THR A 15 3.35 6.31 0.04
CA THR A 15 2.56 7.04 -0.95
C THR A 15 3.43 8.03 -1.74
N GLY A 16 2.90 8.61 -2.81
CA GLY A 16 3.61 9.57 -3.66
C GLY A 16 4.10 10.82 -2.91
N CYS A 17 3.48 11.16 -1.77
CA CYS A 17 3.92 12.27 -0.91
C CYS A 17 4.90 11.84 0.20
N GLY A 18 5.41 10.60 0.17
CA GLY A 18 6.37 10.08 1.14
C GLY A 18 5.76 9.58 2.45
N ALA A 19 4.42 9.55 2.57
CA ALA A 19 3.76 9.05 3.78
C ALA A 19 3.83 7.53 3.84
N ARG A 20 4.31 6.99 4.96
CA ARG A 20 4.40 5.53 5.19
C ARG A 20 3.09 5.02 5.79
N VAL A 21 2.56 3.96 5.21
CA VAL A 21 1.32 3.29 5.64
C VAL A 21 1.57 1.79 5.74
N VAL A 22 0.97 1.12 6.71
CA VAL A 22 1.07 -0.33 6.90
C VAL A 22 -0.27 -0.95 6.57
N VAL A 23 -0.32 -1.80 5.54
CA VAL A 23 -1.58 -2.34 4.99
C VAL A 23 -1.64 -3.85 5.20
N PRO A 24 -2.76 -4.40 5.71
CA PRO A 24 -2.95 -5.84 5.80
C PRO A 24 -2.89 -6.52 4.42
N VAL A 25 -2.19 -7.65 4.30
CA VAL A 25 -2.05 -8.40 3.03
C VAL A 25 -3.40 -8.84 2.44
N ARG A 26 -4.42 -9.02 3.28
CA ARG A 26 -5.78 -9.36 2.84
C ARG A 26 -6.41 -8.28 1.95
N LEU A 27 -6.04 -7.01 2.15
CA LEU A 27 -6.56 -5.90 1.35
C LEU A 27 -5.91 -5.82 -0.03
N LEU A 28 -4.78 -6.51 -0.27
CA LEU A 28 -4.12 -6.50 -1.58
C LEU A 28 -4.96 -7.17 -2.68
N ARG A 29 -5.99 -7.93 -2.28
CA ARG A 29 -6.98 -8.55 -3.20
C ARG A 29 -8.13 -7.62 -3.54
N ASP A 30 -8.27 -6.51 -2.83
CA ASP A 30 -9.29 -5.52 -3.14
C ASP A 30 -8.99 -4.89 -4.51
N PRO A 31 -9.97 -4.77 -5.42
CA PRO A 31 -9.73 -4.29 -6.78
C PRO A 31 -9.12 -2.89 -6.80
N CYS A 32 -9.53 -1.99 -5.90
CA CYS A 32 -8.98 -0.63 -5.86
C CYS A 32 -7.52 -0.63 -5.39
N ILE A 33 -7.14 -1.51 -4.46
CA ILE A 33 -5.74 -1.66 -4.05
C ILE A 33 -4.94 -2.30 -5.20
N ALA A 34 -5.48 -3.31 -5.87
CA ALA A 34 -4.82 -3.97 -6.99
C ALA A 34 -4.52 -3.01 -8.15
N GLU A 35 -5.44 -2.09 -8.48
CA GLU A 35 -5.21 -1.03 -9.46
C GLU A 35 -4.04 -0.11 -9.06
N LEU A 36 -3.95 0.28 -7.79
CA LEU A 36 -2.83 1.08 -7.29
C LEU A 36 -1.49 0.33 -7.37
N LEU A 37 -1.50 -0.99 -7.14
CA LEU A 37 -0.33 -1.85 -7.29
C LEU A 37 0.08 -1.98 -8.75
N ASP A 38 -0.87 -2.08 -9.68
CA ASP A 38 -0.60 -2.15 -11.11
C ASP A 38 -0.01 -0.83 -11.61
N MET A 39 -0.58 0.31 -11.19
CA MET A 39 0.00 1.63 -11.44
C MET A 39 1.43 1.74 -10.90
N ALA A 40 1.70 1.24 -9.69
CA ALA A 40 3.04 1.22 -9.12
C ALA A 40 4.00 0.36 -9.95
N ALA A 41 3.57 -0.81 -10.41
CA ALA A 41 4.36 -1.68 -11.27
C ALA A 41 4.65 -1.04 -12.63
N GLN A 42 3.68 -0.38 -13.25
CA GLN A 42 3.86 0.34 -14.51
C GLN A 42 4.85 1.51 -14.36
N GLN A 43 4.79 2.26 -13.25
CA GLN A 43 5.63 3.44 -13.06
C GLN A 43 7.04 3.12 -12.54
N TYR A 44 7.18 2.13 -11.66
CA TYR A 44 8.42 1.87 -10.94
C TYR A 44 9.01 0.48 -11.22
N GLY A 45 8.27 -0.41 -11.88
CA GLY A 45 8.63 -1.81 -12.03
C GLY A 45 8.53 -2.61 -10.73
N TYR A 46 8.85 -3.90 -10.80
CA TYR A 46 8.85 -4.80 -9.65
C TYR A 46 10.15 -4.79 -8.83
N GLY A 47 11.20 -4.12 -9.32
CA GLY A 47 12.53 -4.07 -8.71
C GLY A 47 12.68 -3.03 -7.59
N GLN A 48 11.58 -2.62 -6.93
CA GLN A 48 11.63 -1.57 -5.92
C GLN A 48 12.43 -2.02 -4.67
N PRO A 49 13.48 -1.31 -4.27
CA PRO A 49 14.22 -1.66 -3.07
C PRO A 49 13.45 -1.23 -1.81
N GLY A 50 13.22 -2.17 -0.90
CA GLY A 50 12.67 -1.89 0.42
C GLY A 50 11.15 -1.76 0.45
N VAL A 51 10.65 -0.54 0.62
CA VAL A 51 9.20 -0.28 0.84
C VAL A 51 8.50 -0.03 -0.50
N LEU A 52 7.33 -0.63 -0.67
CA LEU A 52 6.55 -0.51 -1.90
C LEU A 52 6.03 0.92 -2.09
N ARG A 53 6.35 1.57 -3.21
CA ARG A 53 5.90 2.95 -3.49
C ARG A 53 4.63 2.93 -4.32
N ILE A 54 3.61 3.63 -3.87
CA ILE A 54 2.32 3.75 -4.54
C ILE A 54 2.18 5.16 -5.12
N PRO A 55 1.89 5.30 -6.44
CA PRO A 55 1.83 6.58 -7.11
C PRO A 55 0.49 7.29 -6.89
N CYS A 56 0.14 7.55 -5.64
CA CYS A 56 -1.05 8.31 -5.26
C CYS A 56 -0.76 9.20 -4.05
N ASP A 57 -1.59 10.21 -3.81
CA ASP A 57 -1.50 11.00 -2.58
C ASP A 57 -1.98 10.19 -1.35
N ALA A 58 -1.57 10.62 -0.15
CA ALA A 58 -1.95 9.93 1.09
C ALA A 58 -3.46 9.97 1.38
N GLY A 59 -4.17 11.03 0.96
CA GLY A 59 -5.60 11.17 1.19
C GLY A 59 -6.42 10.23 0.33
N HIS A 60 -6.05 10.09 -0.95
CA HIS A 60 -6.61 9.08 -1.85
C HIS A 60 -6.30 7.68 -1.34
N PHE A 61 -5.05 7.38 -1.00
CA PHE A 61 -4.66 6.06 -0.50
C PHE A 61 -5.47 5.64 0.73
N ARG A 62 -5.63 6.55 1.69
CA ARG A 62 -6.39 6.28 2.92
C ARG A 62 -7.86 5.98 2.63
N ARG A 63 -8.50 6.73 1.73
CA ARG A 63 -9.89 6.44 1.30
C ARG A 63 -10.02 5.06 0.66
N VAL A 64 -9.05 4.65 -0.16
CA VAL A 64 -9.04 3.32 -0.76
C VAL A 64 -8.88 2.22 0.29
N VAL A 65 -7.94 2.39 1.22
CA VAL A 65 -7.73 1.44 2.33
C VAL A 65 -8.96 1.35 3.23
N ASP A 66 -9.56 2.48 3.60
CA ASP A 66 -10.77 2.51 4.42
C ASP A 66 -11.92 1.79 3.69
N GLY A 67 -12.12 2.08 2.40
CA GLY A 67 -13.13 1.37 1.59
C GLY A 67 -12.88 -0.14 1.49
N ALA A 68 -11.62 -0.54 1.32
CA ALA A 68 -11.23 -1.95 1.27
C ALA A 68 -11.44 -2.66 2.61
N LEU A 69 -11.20 -1.97 3.74
CA LEU A 69 -11.47 -2.49 5.08
C LEU A 69 -12.96 -2.77 5.27
N HIS A 70 -13.84 -1.86 4.86
CA HIS A 70 -15.29 -2.05 4.97
C HIS A 70 -15.82 -3.21 4.12
N ARG A 71 -15.13 -3.59 3.04
CA ARG A 71 -15.50 -4.74 2.18
C ARG A 71 -14.90 -6.06 2.65
N ALA A 72 -13.89 -6.00 3.51
CA ALA A 72 -13.18 -7.16 4.02
C ALA A 72 -13.74 -7.67 5.36
N ASP A 73 -14.75 -6.98 5.91
CA ASP A 73 -15.60 -7.41 7.03
C ASP A 73 -16.82 -8.19 6.48
#